data_AF-A0A0C3BNK7-F1
#
_entry.id   AF-A0A0C3BNK7-F1
#
_cell.length_a   1.000
_cell.length_b   1.000
_cell.length_c   1.000
_cell.angle_alpha   90.00
_cell.angle_beta   90.00
_cell.angle_gamma   90.00
#
_symmetry.space_group_name_H-M   'P 1'
#
loop_
_entity.id
_entity.type
_entity.pdbx_description
1 polymer ?
#
loop_
_entity_poly.entity_id
_entity_poly.type
_entity_poly.pdbx_seq_one_letter_code
_entity_poly.pdbx_strand_id
1 'polypeptide(L)'
;MNSLIRLVQRLSQPILGRSPTNDNPGNYCGAYTSLYHTLQPEHIVALEEAILAYKLGHFDDAEAIFEQRLPPSHTLPILALERSNGYEMQGLHWKSLPLYRKVLSEWNQDGAEPERRLLCLLLRRAEAFVDGTLHSALEEARKMLDFLADLPLDKFTDIDISHVQTYCYLMVLCRRHSNWVNDDTDGGFLLVAKATPWKGITQLRGTLQQYSRFSEALRLLKEETRFFSAASLLKDLDQICDAMEARGNAASMIDIAHTRLSDC
;
A
#
# COMPACT_ATOMS: atom_id res chain seq x y z
N MET A 1 12.82 -17.93 -22.68
CA MET A 1 11.97 -16.76 -23.05
C MET A 1 10.49 -17.10 -23.19
N ASN A 2 10.07 -18.07 -24.02
CA ASN A 2 8.64 -18.38 -24.24
C ASN A 2 7.85 -18.89 -23.01
N SER A 3 8.52 -19.48 -22.01
CA SER A 3 7.85 -19.96 -20.79
C SER A 3 7.54 -18.86 -19.77
N LEU A 4 8.38 -17.81 -19.71
CA LEU A 4 8.19 -16.65 -18.83
C LEU A 4 7.07 -15.74 -19.35
N ILE A 5 6.99 -15.55 -20.67
CA ILE A 5 5.89 -14.83 -21.33
C ILE A 5 4.56 -15.55 -21.12
N ARG A 6 4.53 -16.89 -21.19
CA ARG A 6 3.31 -17.68 -20.90
C ARG A 6 2.91 -17.66 -19.42
N LEU A 7 3.88 -17.59 -18.51
CA LEU A 7 3.62 -17.46 -17.07
C LEU A 7 3.06 -16.07 -16.75
N VAL A 8 3.67 -15.02 -17.31
CA VAL A 8 3.17 -13.64 -17.21
C VAL A 8 1.80 -13.52 -17.86
N GLN A 9 1.55 -14.07 -19.05
CA GLN A 9 0.22 -14.09 -19.68
C GLN A 9 -0.83 -14.87 -18.88
N ARG A 10 -0.45 -15.90 -18.11
CA ARG A 10 -1.38 -16.61 -17.20
C ARG A 10 -1.67 -15.83 -15.92
N LEU A 11 -0.68 -15.08 -15.42
CA LEU A 11 -0.82 -14.19 -14.26
C LEU A 11 -1.46 -12.83 -14.62
N SER A 12 -1.46 -12.48 -15.90
CA SER A 12 -2.01 -11.24 -16.47
C SER A 12 -3.27 -11.47 -17.29
N GLN A 13 -3.83 -12.68 -17.29
CA GLN A 13 -5.19 -12.85 -17.78
C GLN A 13 -6.07 -12.04 -16.83
N PRO A 14 -6.79 -11.02 -17.32
CA PRO A 14 -7.80 -10.40 -16.47
C PRO A 14 -8.76 -11.52 -16.09
N ILE A 15 -9.07 -11.62 -14.80
CA ILE A 15 -10.10 -12.54 -14.31
C ILE A 15 -11.46 -11.97 -14.75
N LEU A 16 -11.66 -11.89 -16.07
CA LEU A 16 -12.92 -11.55 -16.71
C LEU A 16 -13.87 -12.70 -16.40
N GLY A 17 -14.66 -12.52 -15.36
CA GLY A 17 -15.71 -13.46 -14.97
C GLY A 17 -15.97 -13.60 -13.48
N ARG A 18 -15.12 -13.06 -12.59
CA ARG A 18 -15.41 -13.03 -11.15
C ARG A 18 -15.79 -11.61 -10.76
N SER A 19 -17.09 -11.37 -10.64
CA SER A 19 -17.61 -10.16 -10.01
C SER A 19 -16.96 -10.02 -8.63
N PRO A 20 -16.31 -8.88 -8.30
CA PRO A 20 -15.81 -8.62 -6.97
C PRO A 20 -17.00 -8.24 -6.10
N THR A 21 -17.81 -9.23 -5.70
CA THR A 21 -18.74 -9.00 -4.60
C THR A 21 -17.92 -9.04 -3.31
N ASN A 22 -18.05 -7.99 -2.50
CA ASN A 22 -17.40 -7.80 -1.20
C ASN A 22 -17.63 -8.93 -0.18
N ASP A 23 -18.41 -9.96 -0.53
CA ASP A 23 -18.94 -10.94 0.41
C ASP A 23 -18.05 -12.19 0.57
N ASN A 24 -16.96 -12.32 -0.21
CA ASN A 24 -16.07 -13.48 -0.07
C ASN A 24 -14.58 -13.09 -0.05
N PRO A 25 -13.97 -12.94 1.14
CA PRO A 25 -12.56 -12.54 1.29
C PRO A 25 -11.56 -13.52 0.66
N GLY A 26 -12.00 -14.71 0.24
CA GLY A 26 -11.19 -15.70 -0.50
C GLY A 26 -11.02 -15.43 -2.00
N ASN A 27 -11.61 -14.36 -2.56
CA ASN A 27 -11.58 -14.04 -3.99
C ASN A 27 -10.81 -12.74 -4.31
N TYR A 28 -9.81 -12.44 -3.48
CA TYR A 28 -9.01 -11.23 -3.56
C TYR A 28 -8.04 -11.24 -4.78
N CYS A 29 -8.01 -10.15 -5.55
CA CYS A 29 -7.30 -10.07 -6.83
C CYS A 29 -6.22 -8.97 -6.93
N GLY A 30 -5.89 -8.23 -5.86
CA GLY A 30 -4.87 -7.17 -5.91
C GLY A 30 -5.18 -5.95 -5.05
N ALA A 31 -4.22 -5.01 -4.97
CA ALA A 31 -4.45 -3.75 -4.27
C ALA A 31 -5.61 -2.98 -4.94
N TYR A 32 -6.48 -2.35 -4.14
CA TYR A 32 -7.58 -1.49 -4.59
C TYR A 32 -8.62 -2.12 -5.53
N THR A 33 -8.67 -3.45 -5.64
CA THR A 33 -9.75 -4.18 -6.33
C THR A 33 -11.16 -3.75 -5.93
N SER A 34 -11.37 -3.36 -4.67
CA SER A 34 -12.68 -2.85 -4.22
C SER A 34 -13.11 -1.59 -4.98
N LEU A 35 -12.17 -0.83 -5.58
CA LEU A 35 -12.45 0.38 -6.35
C LEU A 35 -12.73 0.13 -7.83
N TYR A 36 -12.60 -1.11 -8.32
CA TYR A 36 -12.77 -1.40 -9.76
C TYR A 36 -14.19 -1.14 -10.24
N HIS A 37 -15.18 -1.18 -9.33
CA HIS A 37 -16.57 -0.85 -9.64
C HIS A 37 -16.76 0.62 -10.10
N THR A 38 -15.77 1.50 -9.84
CA THR A 38 -15.79 2.90 -10.27
C THR A 38 -15.32 3.09 -11.72
N LEU A 39 -14.80 2.03 -12.35
CA LEU A 39 -14.25 2.06 -13.70
C LEU A 39 -15.21 1.43 -14.72
N GLN A 40 -15.16 1.94 -15.95
CA GLN A 40 -15.75 1.24 -17.09
C GLN A 40 -14.89 0.02 -17.45
N PRO A 41 -15.49 -1.07 -18.00
CA PRO A 41 -14.76 -2.29 -18.31
C PRO A 41 -13.50 -2.09 -19.16
N GLU A 42 -13.55 -1.20 -20.15
CA GLU A 42 -12.41 -0.84 -21.00
C GLU A 42 -11.26 -0.18 -20.22
N HIS A 43 -11.58 0.61 -19.20
CA HIS A 43 -10.58 1.25 -18.34
C HIS A 43 -9.96 0.25 -17.37
N ILE A 44 -10.69 -0.78 -16.94
CA ILE A 44 -10.13 -1.86 -16.12
C ILE A 44 -9.02 -2.58 -16.88
N VAL A 45 -9.25 -2.92 -18.15
CA VAL A 45 -8.24 -3.59 -18.99
C VAL A 45 -7.01 -2.71 -19.16
N ALA A 46 -7.20 -1.42 -19.48
CA ALA A 46 -6.08 -0.48 -19.61
C ALA A 46 -5.32 -0.31 -18.29
N LEU A 47 -6.01 -0.24 -17.14
CA LEU A 47 -5.36 -0.11 -15.84
C LEU A 47 -4.53 -1.35 -15.49
N GLU A 48 -5.05 -2.55 -15.69
CA GLU A 48 -4.31 -3.80 -15.45
C GLU A 48 -3.05 -3.90 -16.33
N GLU A 49 -3.15 -3.48 -17.60
CA GLU A 49 -1.99 -3.40 -18.49
C GLU A 49 -0.93 -2.41 -17.99
N ALA A 50 -1.34 -1.24 -17.48
CA ALA A 50 -0.43 -0.27 -16.90
C ALA A 50 0.23 -0.79 -15.61
N ILE A 51 -0.53 -1.42 -14.72
CA ILE A 51 -0.02 -2.05 -13.49
C ILE A 51 1.01 -3.14 -13.83
N LEU A 52 0.72 -3.96 -14.84
CA LEU A 52 1.64 -4.97 -15.32
C LEU A 52 2.92 -4.35 -15.90
N ALA A 53 2.80 -3.31 -16.73
CA ALA A 53 3.93 -2.62 -17.31
C ALA A 53 4.86 -2.04 -16.21
N TYR A 54 4.30 -1.42 -15.16
CA TYR A 54 5.09 -1.02 -13.99
C TYR A 54 5.78 -2.19 -13.30
N LYS A 55 5.09 -3.32 -13.09
CA LYS A 55 5.69 -4.53 -12.48
C LYS A 55 6.83 -5.12 -13.31
N LEU A 56 6.77 -4.97 -14.64
CA LEU A 56 7.82 -5.40 -15.56
C LEU A 56 8.93 -4.36 -15.75
N GLY A 57 8.82 -3.17 -15.14
CA GLY A 57 9.78 -2.08 -15.28
C GLY A 57 9.66 -1.28 -16.58
N HIS A 58 8.59 -1.49 -17.35
CA HIS A 58 8.28 -0.73 -18.56
C HIS A 58 7.54 0.56 -18.18
N PHE A 59 8.25 1.47 -17.50
CA PHE A 59 7.64 2.66 -16.89
C PHE A 59 7.05 3.61 -17.95
N ASP A 60 7.74 3.82 -19.07
CA ASP A 60 7.28 4.71 -20.15
C ASP A 60 5.99 4.18 -20.81
N ASP A 61 5.89 2.86 -21.01
CA ASP A 61 4.68 2.23 -21.55
C ASP A 61 3.49 2.41 -20.60
N ALA A 62 3.72 2.23 -19.29
CA ALA A 62 2.69 2.43 -18.28
C ALA A 62 2.20 3.89 -18.23
N GLU A 63 3.11 4.87 -18.26
CA GLU A 63 2.74 6.29 -18.32
C GLU A 63 1.94 6.62 -19.59
N ALA A 64 2.35 6.08 -20.74
CA ALA A 64 1.62 6.28 -21.98
C ALA A 64 0.17 5.74 -21.90
N ILE A 65 -0.04 4.61 -21.23
CA ILE A 65 -1.39 4.08 -20.98
C ILE A 65 -2.21 5.03 -20.09
N PHE A 66 -1.63 5.53 -19.00
CA PHE A 66 -2.29 6.51 -18.12
C PHE A 66 -2.65 7.81 -18.83
N GLU A 67 -1.87 8.24 -19.82
CA GLU A 67 -2.09 9.50 -20.53
C GLU A 67 -3.05 9.37 -21.71
N GLN A 68 -3.06 8.22 -22.39
CA GLN A 68 -3.76 8.07 -23.68
C GLN A 68 -5.03 7.23 -23.59
N ARG A 69 -5.13 6.32 -22.63
CA ARG A 69 -6.18 5.29 -22.58
C ARG A 69 -7.03 5.32 -21.32
N LEU A 70 -6.58 6.01 -20.29
CA LEU A 70 -7.29 6.16 -19.04
C LEU A 70 -7.80 7.60 -18.91
N PRO A 71 -8.93 7.82 -18.23
CA PRO A 71 -9.35 9.17 -17.91
C PRO A 71 -8.33 9.83 -16.98
N PRO A 72 -8.32 11.17 -16.89
CA PRO A 72 -7.34 11.86 -16.09
C PRO A 72 -7.34 11.39 -14.63
N SER A 73 -6.17 11.15 -14.04
CA SER A 73 -6.06 10.50 -12.72
C SER A 73 -6.77 11.23 -11.56
N HIS A 74 -7.09 12.52 -11.73
CA HIS A 74 -7.85 13.31 -10.75
C HIS A 74 -9.35 13.02 -10.75
N THR A 75 -9.88 12.38 -11.79
CA THR A 75 -11.31 12.08 -11.87
C THR A 75 -11.69 10.82 -11.12
N LEU A 76 -10.75 9.88 -10.92
CA LEU A 76 -11.01 8.59 -10.28
C LEU A 76 -9.89 8.23 -9.29
N PRO A 77 -10.21 7.87 -8.04
CA PRO A 77 -9.21 7.74 -6.97
C PRO A 77 -8.22 6.61 -7.24
N ILE A 78 -8.74 5.48 -7.72
CA ILE A 78 -7.96 4.30 -8.09
C ILE A 78 -6.85 4.61 -9.09
N LEU A 79 -7.10 5.50 -10.05
CA LEU A 79 -6.09 5.87 -11.05
C LEU A 79 -4.95 6.67 -10.43
N ALA A 80 -5.26 7.56 -9.48
CA ALA A 80 -4.24 8.28 -8.72
C ALA A 80 -3.43 7.34 -7.84
N LEU A 81 -4.10 6.40 -7.14
CA LEU A 81 -3.44 5.42 -6.29
C LEU A 81 -2.48 4.53 -7.09
N GLU A 82 -2.93 3.93 -8.19
CA GLU A 82 -2.08 3.02 -8.97
C GLU A 82 -0.96 3.73 -9.73
N ARG A 83 -1.22 4.93 -10.27
CA ARG A 83 -0.16 5.74 -10.89
C ARG A 83 0.91 6.13 -9.87
N SER A 84 0.49 6.48 -8.65
CA SER A 84 1.41 6.83 -7.57
C SER A 84 2.25 5.64 -7.07
N ASN A 85 1.69 4.42 -7.08
CA ASN A 85 2.44 3.20 -6.82
C ASN A 85 3.55 3.01 -7.85
N GLY A 86 3.25 3.26 -9.13
CA GLY A 86 4.24 3.25 -10.20
C GLY A 86 5.37 4.26 -9.99
N TYR A 87 5.06 5.46 -9.52
CA TYR A 87 6.08 6.45 -9.15
C TYR A 87 6.94 6.01 -7.96
N GLU A 88 6.33 5.38 -6.95
CA GLU A 88 7.05 4.84 -5.80
C GLU A 88 8.02 3.73 -6.23
N MET A 89 7.62 2.85 -7.15
CA MET A 89 8.51 1.81 -7.69
C MET A 89 9.74 2.39 -8.42
N GLN A 90 9.62 3.59 -8.96
CA GLN A 90 10.71 4.33 -9.62
C GLN A 90 11.50 5.23 -8.64
N GLY A 91 11.08 5.33 -7.37
CA GLY A 91 11.64 6.28 -6.41
C GLY A 91 11.30 7.75 -6.71
N LEU A 92 10.30 8.02 -7.56
CA LEU A 92 9.91 9.36 -8.03
C LEU A 92 8.82 9.99 -7.17
N HIS A 93 9.00 10.00 -5.84
CA HIS A 93 8.00 10.52 -4.89
C HIS A 93 7.56 11.96 -5.16
N TRP A 94 8.44 12.78 -5.74
CA TRP A 94 8.15 14.16 -6.15
C TRP A 94 7.06 14.26 -7.24
N LYS A 95 6.85 13.22 -8.05
CA LYS A 95 5.75 13.17 -9.04
C LYS A 95 4.39 12.89 -8.38
N SER A 96 4.36 12.15 -7.28
CA SER A 96 3.11 11.84 -6.57
C SER A 96 2.52 13.06 -5.87
N LEU A 97 3.36 14.00 -5.42
CA LEU A 97 2.94 15.22 -4.72
C LEU A 97 1.94 16.09 -5.53
N PRO A 98 2.26 16.57 -6.75
CA PRO A 98 1.30 17.35 -7.54
C PRO A 98 0.09 16.52 -7.96
N LEU A 99 0.24 15.20 -8.15
CA LEU A 99 -0.87 14.30 -8.44
C LEU A 99 -1.90 14.30 -7.31
N TYR A 100 -1.48 14.03 -6.07
CA TYR A 100 -2.39 13.99 -4.92
C TYR A 100 -3.01 15.35 -4.63
N ARG A 101 -2.24 16.44 -4.71
CA ARG A 101 -2.76 17.81 -4.52
C ARG A 101 -3.87 18.10 -5.52
N LYS A 102 -3.65 17.78 -6.80
CA LYS A 102 -4.66 17.98 -7.85
C LYS A 102 -5.92 17.18 -7.57
N VAL A 103 -5.76 15.87 -7.34
CA VAL A 103 -6.88 14.95 -7.04
C VAL A 103 -7.71 15.50 -5.86
N LEU A 104 -7.07 15.82 -4.74
CA LEU A 104 -7.75 16.32 -3.55
C LEU A 104 -8.37 17.70 -3.73
N SER A 105 -7.81 18.58 -4.57
CA SER A 105 -8.37 19.91 -4.85
C SER A 105 -9.60 19.88 -5.76
N GLU A 106 -9.69 18.88 -6.64
CA GLU A 106 -10.80 18.73 -7.60
C GLU A 106 -11.87 17.76 -7.08
N TRP A 107 -11.61 17.10 -5.95
CA TRP A 107 -12.56 16.23 -5.26
C TRP A 107 -13.64 17.04 -4.56
N ASN A 108 -14.71 17.35 -5.28
CA ASN A 108 -15.83 18.18 -4.82
C ASN A 108 -16.79 17.51 -3.80
N GLN A 109 -16.50 16.30 -3.35
CA GLN A 109 -17.32 15.62 -2.34
C GLN A 109 -16.79 15.91 -0.94
N ASP A 110 -17.65 16.54 -0.13
CA ASP A 110 -17.45 16.63 1.32
C ASP A 110 -17.66 15.24 1.93
N GLY A 111 -16.58 14.60 2.37
CA GLY A 111 -16.70 13.24 2.90
C GLY A 111 -15.46 12.70 3.61
N ALA A 112 -15.74 11.81 4.56
CA ALA A 112 -14.77 10.96 5.26
C ALA A 112 -14.55 9.62 4.52
N GLU A 113 -14.69 9.62 3.19
CA GLU A 113 -14.57 8.42 2.37
C GLU A 113 -13.19 7.76 2.55
N PRO A 114 -13.14 6.42 2.65
CA PRO A 114 -11.89 5.68 2.85
C PRO A 114 -10.78 6.09 1.87
N GLU A 115 -11.12 6.26 0.59
CA GLU A 115 -10.23 6.61 -0.51
C GLU A 115 -9.63 8.00 -0.32
N ARG A 116 -10.47 8.98 -0.01
CA ARG A 116 -10.03 10.36 0.23
C ARG A 116 -9.09 10.41 1.42
N ARG A 117 -9.40 9.67 2.50
CA ARG A 117 -8.52 9.59 3.67
C ARG A 117 -7.18 8.94 3.33
N LEU A 118 -7.19 7.90 2.48
CA LEU A 118 -5.95 7.25 2.02
C LEU A 118 -5.10 8.25 1.21
N LEU A 119 -5.72 9.00 0.30
CA LEU A 119 -5.03 10.02 -0.48
C LEU A 119 -4.48 11.17 0.37
N CYS A 120 -5.21 11.61 1.41
CA CYS A 120 -4.69 12.56 2.39
C CYS A 120 -3.44 12.02 3.08
N LEU A 121 -3.47 10.76 3.54
CA LEU A 121 -2.33 10.13 4.20
C LEU A 121 -1.13 9.98 3.25
N LEU A 122 -1.37 9.57 2.00
CA LEU A 122 -0.35 9.46 0.96
C LEU A 122 0.24 10.83 0.57
N LEU A 123 -0.59 11.89 0.54
CA LEU A 123 -0.11 13.26 0.36
C LEU A 123 0.85 13.65 1.47
N ARG A 124 0.49 13.44 2.74
CA ARG A 124 1.37 13.79 3.86
C ARG A 124 2.65 12.96 3.87
N ARG A 125 2.57 11.69 3.46
CA ARG A 125 3.75 10.86 3.24
C ARG A 125 4.67 11.46 2.17
N ALA A 126 4.11 11.90 1.04
CA ALA A 126 4.89 12.53 -0.03
C ALA A 126 5.51 13.86 0.43
N GLU A 127 4.77 14.71 1.16
CA GLU A 127 5.28 15.97 1.73
C GLU A 127 6.39 15.75 2.75
N ALA A 128 6.24 14.75 3.63
CA ALA A 128 7.28 14.38 4.58
C ALA A 128 8.55 13.90 3.86
N PHE A 129 8.41 13.13 2.78
CA PHE A 129 9.54 12.58 2.04
C PHE A 129 10.24 13.61 1.14
N VAL A 130 9.47 14.46 0.46
CA VAL A 130 9.98 15.40 -0.56
C VAL A 130 10.31 16.76 0.05
N ASP A 131 9.40 17.31 0.85
CA ASP A 131 9.51 18.66 1.39
C ASP A 131 10.06 18.68 2.84
N GLY A 132 10.26 17.51 3.45
CA GLY A 132 10.66 17.39 4.86
C GLY A 132 9.60 17.91 5.83
N THR A 133 8.34 18.04 5.39
CA THR A 133 7.25 18.59 6.22
C THR A 133 6.65 17.49 7.08
N LEU A 134 7.20 17.31 8.28
CA LEU A 134 6.82 16.18 9.12
C LEU A 134 5.65 16.49 10.06
N HIS A 135 5.40 17.76 10.41
CA HIS A 135 4.33 18.14 11.35
C HIS A 135 2.93 17.73 10.85
N SER A 136 2.60 18.06 9.61
CA SER A 136 1.32 17.70 9.00
C SER A 136 1.17 16.18 8.83
N ALA A 137 2.27 15.46 8.61
CA ALA A 137 2.30 14.00 8.60
C ALA A 137 1.98 13.41 9.97
N LEU A 138 2.50 13.98 11.05
CA LEU A 138 2.18 13.54 12.41
C LEU A 138 0.71 13.76 12.77
N GLU A 139 0.16 14.93 12.43
CA GLU A 139 -1.25 15.23 12.68
C GLU A 139 -2.16 14.24 11.96
N GLU A 140 -1.86 13.93 10.70
CA GLU A 140 -2.64 12.99 9.92
C GLU A 140 -2.49 11.54 10.42
N ALA A 141 -1.30 11.15 10.87
CA ALA A 141 -1.07 9.86 11.50
C ALA A 141 -1.90 9.70 12.80
N ARG A 142 -2.05 10.75 13.60
CA ARG A 142 -2.89 10.73 14.81
C ARG A 142 -4.37 10.52 14.46
N LYS A 143 -4.91 11.28 13.51
CA LYS A 143 -6.29 11.10 13.02
C LYS A 143 -6.51 9.69 12.49
N MET A 144 -5.50 9.12 11.81
CA MET A 144 -5.57 7.76 11.32
C MET A 144 -5.56 6.74 12.45
N LEU A 145 -4.77 6.94 13.50
CA LEU A 145 -4.78 6.04 14.66
C LEU A 145 -6.14 6.01 15.35
N ASP A 146 -6.80 7.16 15.49
CA ASP A 146 -8.16 7.24 16.03
C ASP A 146 -9.15 6.46 15.15
N PHE A 147 -9.07 6.61 13.82
CA PHE A 147 -9.88 5.83 12.90
C PHE A 147 -9.62 4.31 13.00
N LEU A 148 -8.35 3.91 13.11
CA LEU A 148 -7.97 2.50 13.21
C LEU A 148 -8.39 1.87 14.55
N ALA A 149 -8.62 2.67 15.61
CA ALA A 149 -9.10 2.16 16.89
C ALA A 149 -10.48 1.51 16.78
N ASP A 150 -11.32 2.01 15.86
CA ASP A 150 -12.69 1.54 15.64
C ASP A 150 -12.82 0.56 14.46
N LEU A 151 -11.70 0.18 13.81
CA LEU A 151 -11.72 -0.63 12.60
C LEU A 151 -12.09 -2.10 12.93
N PRO A 152 -13.19 -2.65 12.36
CA PRO A 152 -13.57 -4.04 12.56
C PRO A 152 -12.62 -4.99 11.81
N LEU A 153 -11.83 -5.77 12.56
CA LEU A 153 -10.81 -6.66 12.01
C LEU A 153 -11.35 -7.86 11.22
N ASP A 154 -12.64 -8.14 11.32
CA ASP A 154 -13.36 -9.18 10.58
C ASP A 154 -13.92 -8.68 9.23
N LYS A 155 -13.91 -7.36 8.99
CA LYS A 155 -14.53 -6.72 7.82
C LYS A 155 -13.62 -5.69 7.15
N PHE A 156 -12.32 -5.97 7.07
CA PHE A 156 -11.41 -5.06 6.39
C PHE A 156 -11.54 -5.16 4.87
N THR A 157 -11.45 -4.00 4.22
CA THR A 157 -11.26 -3.88 2.79
C THR A 157 -9.77 -3.84 2.44
N ASP A 158 -9.44 -3.94 1.16
CA ASP A 158 -8.09 -3.68 0.65
C ASP A 158 -7.64 -2.22 0.81
N ILE A 159 -8.59 -1.29 0.86
CA ILE A 159 -8.33 0.12 1.18
C ILE A 159 -7.92 0.25 2.65
N ASP A 160 -8.62 -0.41 3.59
CA ASP A 160 -8.28 -0.38 5.01
C ASP A 160 -6.87 -0.94 5.28
N ILE A 161 -6.50 -2.02 4.59
CA ILE A 161 -5.13 -2.55 4.66
C ILE A 161 -4.12 -1.51 4.17
N SER A 162 -4.47 -0.79 3.11
CA SER A 162 -3.62 0.26 2.56
C SER A 162 -3.50 1.47 3.51
N HIS A 163 -4.55 1.81 4.26
CA HIS A 163 -4.46 2.79 5.36
C HIS A 163 -3.47 2.32 6.42
N VAL A 164 -3.57 1.09 6.90
CA VAL A 164 -2.67 0.54 7.93
C VAL A 164 -1.23 0.55 7.43
N GLN A 165 -0.98 0.05 6.22
CA GLN A 165 0.36 0.03 5.61
C GLN A 165 0.95 1.44 5.49
N THR A 166 0.16 2.38 4.97
CA THR A 166 0.61 3.76 4.77
C THR A 166 0.82 4.47 6.11
N TYR A 167 -0.03 4.20 7.11
CA TYR A 167 0.11 4.73 8.47
C TYR A 167 1.42 4.26 9.11
N CYS A 168 1.68 2.95 9.07
CA CYS A 168 2.91 2.38 9.59
C CYS A 168 4.14 2.98 8.92
N TYR A 169 4.12 3.11 7.59
CA TYR A 169 5.21 3.73 6.85
C TYR A 169 5.43 5.18 7.28
N LEU A 170 4.35 5.97 7.39
CA LEU A 170 4.41 7.37 7.80
C LEU A 170 5.00 7.52 9.21
N MET A 171 4.62 6.64 10.13
CA MET A 171 5.18 6.60 11.48
C MET A 171 6.67 6.26 11.50
N VAL A 172 7.11 5.30 10.68
CA VAL A 172 8.54 4.97 10.52
C VAL A 172 9.31 6.16 9.95
N LEU A 173 8.75 6.84 8.95
CA LEU A 173 9.34 8.03 8.34
C LEU A 173 9.52 9.13 9.39
N CYS A 174 8.45 9.48 10.10
CA CYS A 174 8.48 10.49 11.15
C CYS A 174 9.48 10.13 12.26
N ARG A 175 9.57 8.86 12.68
CA ARG A 175 10.55 8.40 13.70
C ARG A 175 12.00 8.48 13.21
N ARG A 176 12.25 8.16 11.94
CA ARG A 176 13.60 8.26 11.36
C ARG A 176 14.07 9.71 11.34
N HIS A 177 13.20 10.62 10.91
CA HIS A 177 13.52 12.04 10.86
C HIS A 177 13.50 12.72 12.23
N SER A 178 12.69 12.26 13.21
CA SER A 178 12.73 12.80 14.58
C SER A 178 14.07 12.59 15.28
N ASN A 179 14.79 11.51 14.93
CA ASN A 179 16.15 11.29 15.45
C ASN A 179 17.17 12.30 14.89
N TRP A 180 16.78 13.13 13.92
CA TRP A 180 17.61 14.16 13.30
C TRP A 180 17.17 15.57 13.74
N VAL A 181 16.05 15.70 14.46
CA VAL A 181 15.57 16.96 15.03
C VAL A 181 16.11 17.09 16.45
N ASN A 182 16.95 18.10 16.69
CA ASN A 182 17.46 18.42 18.02
C ASN A 182 16.31 18.79 18.99
N ASP A 183 16.49 18.49 20.28
CA ASP A 183 15.51 18.63 21.38
C ASP A 183 14.83 20.02 21.48
N ASP A 184 15.37 21.06 20.85
CA ASP A 184 14.97 22.45 21.07
C ASP A 184 13.78 22.97 20.22
N THR A 185 13.34 22.26 19.16
CA THR A 185 12.38 22.87 18.21
C THR A 185 10.98 22.27 18.16
N ASP A 186 10.73 21.05 18.63
CA ASP A 186 9.37 20.48 18.58
C ASP A 186 9.16 19.36 19.61
N GLY A 187 8.77 19.71 20.84
CA GLY A 187 8.44 18.73 21.89
C GLY A 187 7.30 17.75 21.50
N GLY A 188 6.47 18.11 20.51
CA GLY A 188 5.46 17.22 19.93
C GLY A 188 6.01 16.09 19.06
N PHE A 189 7.21 16.25 18.49
CA PHE A 189 7.87 15.28 17.60
C PHE A 189 8.41 14.06 18.35
N LEU A 190 9.06 14.31 19.49
CA LEU A 190 9.62 13.27 20.37
C LEU A 190 8.57 12.32 20.94
N LEU A 191 7.34 12.79 21.17
CA LEU A 191 6.25 11.97 21.67
C LEU A 191 5.74 10.95 20.63
N VAL A 192 5.82 11.27 19.33
CA VAL A 192 5.38 10.35 18.26
C VAL A 192 6.49 9.39 17.82
N ALA A 193 7.77 9.77 17.97
CA ALA A 193 8.88 8.82 17.88
C ALA A 193 8.77 7.66 18.90
N LYS A 194 8.04 7.91 20.01
CA LYS A 194 7.69 6.95 21.06
C LYS A 194 6.29 6.35 20.90
N ALA A 195 5.53 6.75 19.89
CA ALA A 195 4.16 6.27 19.72
C ALA A 195 4.16 4.76 19.43
N THR A 196 3.32 4.09 20.18
CA THR A 196 3.08 2.65 20.05
C THR A 196 2.45 2.38 18.69
N PRO A 197 2.87 1.35 17.95
CA PRO A 197 2.16 0.91 16.75
C PRO A 197 0.69 0.64 17.07
N TRP A 198 -0.17 0.73 16.04
CA TRP A 198 -1.58 0.34 16.19
C TRP A 198 -1.66 -1.11 16.67
N LYS A 199 -2.33 -1.33 17.80
CA LYS A 199 -2.37 -2.64 18.49
C LYS A 199 -3.01 -3.75 17.65
N GLY A 200 -3.86 -3.39 16.68
CA GLY A 200 -4.54 -4.34 15.80
C GLY A 200 -3.66 -4.93 14.70
N ILE A 201 -2.42 -4.46 14.49
CA ILE A 201 -1.60 -4.87 13.33
C ILE A 201 -1.32 -6.38 13.30
N THR A 202 -0.96 -6.97 14.44
CA THR A 202 -0.70 -8.41 14.57
C THR A 202 -1.96 -9.23 14.34
N GLN A 203 -3.10 -8.76 14.83
CA GLN A 203 -4.38 -9.43 14.63
C GLN A 203 -4.81 -9.36 13.15
N LEU A 204 -4.70 -8.18 12.52
CA LEU A 204 -4.97 -7.99 11.09
C LEU A 204 -4.07 -8.92 10.24
N ARG A 205 -2.77 -9.00 10.55
CA ARG A 205 -1.86 -9.92 9.87
C ARG A 205 -2.29 -11.37 10.01
N GLY A 206 -2.67 -11.81 11.21
CA GLY A 206 -3.20 -13.15 11.45
C GLY A 206 -4.45 -13.43 10.61
N THR A 207 -5.38 -12.46 10.55
CA THR A 207 -6.58 -12.58 9.72
C THR A 207 -6.25 -12.63 8.22
N LEU A 208 -5.27 -11.84 7.75
CA LEU A 208 -4.79 -11.91 6.36
C LEU A 208 -4.20 -13.29 6.02
N GLN A 209 -3.44 -13.89 6.93
CA GLN A 209 -2.92 -15.26 6.76
C GLN A 209 -4.05 -16.28 6.65
N GLN A 210 -5.08 -16.17 7.50
CA GLN A 210 -6.27 -17.05 7.45
C GLN A 210 -6.98 -16.94 6.10
N TYR A 211 -7.09 -15.72 5.54
CA TYR A 211 -7.64 -15.48 4.20
C TYR A 211 -6.65 -15.71 3.06
N SER A 212 -5.47 -16.29 3.32
CA SER A 212 -4.45 -16.57 2.30
C SER A 212 -3.85 -15.34 1.60
N ARG A 213 -3.97 -14.16 2.20
CA ARG A 213 -3.43 -12.89 1.72
C ARG A 213 -2.00 -12.69 2.21
N PHE A 214 -1.13 -13.63 1.85
CA PHE A 214 0.23 -13.72 2.40
C PHE A 214 1.11 -12.53 2.00
N SER A 215 0.89 -11.95 0.82
CA SER A 215 1.70 -10.82 0.34
C SER A 215 1.50 -9.58 1.23
N GLU A 216 0.26 -9.31 1.65
CA GLU A 216 -0.07 -8.20 2.53
C GLU A 216 0.29 -8.52 3.97
N ALA A 217 0.10 -9.77 4.41
CA ALA A 217 0.56 -10.22 5.71
C ALA A 217 2.09 -10.03 5.88
N LEU A 218 2.87 -10.35 4.84
CA LEU A 218 4.31 -10.15 4.82
C LEU A 218 4.71 -8.67 4.82
N ARG A 219 3.97 -7.83 4.07
CA ARG A 219 4.17 -6.37 4.12
C ARG A 219 3.91 -5.81 5.52
N LEU A 220 2.83 -6.24 6.18
CA LEU A 220 2.55 -5.84 7.56
C LEU A 220 3.61 -6.36 8.53
N LEU A 221 4.08 -7.61 8.36
CA LEU A 221 5.16 -8.17 9.18
C LEU A 221 6.42 -7.30 9.08
N LYS A 222 6.79 -6.87 7.88
CA LYS A 222 7.94 -5.96 7.69
C LYS A 222 7.75 -4.66 8.47
N GLU A 223 6.55 -4.09 8.48
CA GLU A 223 6.28 -2.90 9.28
C GLU A 223 6.33 -3.22 10.79
N GLU A 224 5.78 -4.35 11.24
CA GLU A 224 5.86 -4.83 12.63
C GLU A 224 7.32 -4.96 13.11
N THR A 225 8.24 -5.47 12.29
CA THR A 225 9.67 -5.60 12.65
C THR A 225 10.34 -4.27 12.97
N ARG A 226 9.77 -3.15 12.51
CA ARG A 226 10.30 -1.79 12.80
C ARG A 226 9.82 -1.27 14.15
N PHE A 227 8.82 -1.89 14.76
CA PHE A 227 8.21 -1.48 16.02
C PHE A 227 8.40 -2.48 17.16
N PHE A 228 8.47 -3.79 16.86
CA PHE A 228 8.60 -4.86 17.86
C PHE A 228 9.97 -5.54 17.82
N SER A 229 10.29 -6.34 18.84
CA SER A 229 11.59 -7.03 18.93
C SER A 229 11.67 -8.20 17.92
N ALA A 230 12.87 -8.45 17.40
CA ALA A 230 13.11 -9.45 16.35
C ALA A 230 12.73 -10.89 16.76
N ALA A 231 12.87 -11.23 18.05
CA ALA A 231 12.67 -12.60 18.54
C ALA A 231 11.23 -13.12 18.41
N SER A 232 10.22 -12.27 18.53
CA SER A 232 8.82 -12.70 18.39
C SER A 232 8.39 -12.83 16.92
N LEU A 233 9.09 -12.21 15.98
CA LEU A 233 8.66 -12.08 14.60
C LEU A 233 9.29 -13.12 13.66
N LEU A 234 10.44 -13.69 14.03
CA LEU A 234 11.09 -14.76 13.25
C LEU A 234 10.20 -16.01 13.13
N LYS A 235 9.54 -16.40 14.21
CA LYS A 235 8.60 -17.54 14.20
C LYS A 235 7.43 -17.33 13.24
N ASP A 236 6.94 -16.09 13.13
CA ASP A 236 5.82 -15.73 12.27
C ASP A 236 6.24 -15.66 10.79
N LEU A 237 7.50 -15.29 10.52
CA LEU A 237 8.08 -15.33 9.17
C LEU A 237 8.19 -16.76 8.67
N ASP A 238 8.75 -17.67 9.47
CA ASP A 238 8.88 -19.08 9.13
C ASP A 238 7.51 -19.69 8.77
N GLN A 239 6.47 -19.40 9.57
CA GLN A 239 5.11 -19.85 9.30
C GLN A 239 4.53 -19.33 7.97
N ILE A 240 4.82 -18.07 7.60
CA ILE A 240 4.39 -17.51 6.32
C ILE A 240 5.12 -18.20 5.17
N CYS A 241 6.44 -18.38 5.29
CA CYS A 241 7.26 -19.05 4.28
C CYS A 241 6.78 -20.49 4.05
N ASP A 242 6.60 -21.27 5.11
CA ASP A 242 6.10 -22.65 5.05
C ASP A 242 4.72 -22.73 4.37
N ALA A 243 3.81 -21.82 4.71
CA ALA A 243 2.49 -21.76 4.11
C ALA A 243 2.52 -21.40 2.61
N MET A 244 3.49 -20.60 2.19
CA MET A 244 3.72 -20.24 0.78
C MET A 244 4.38 -21.38 -0.01
N GLU A 245 5.31 -22.12 0.60
CA GLU A 245 5.93 -23.34 0.05
C GLU A 245 4.91 -24.44 -0.19
N ALA A 246 4.06 -24.71 0.79
CA ALA A 246 2.99 -25.70 0.69
C ALA A 246 2.02 -25.43 -0.47
N ARG A 247 1.94 -24.20 -0.96
CA ARG A 247 1.07 -23.78 -2.07
C ARG A 247 1.77 -23.69 -3.43
N GLY A 248 3.05 -24.04 -3.50
CA GLY A 248 3.83 -23.98 -4.76
C GLY A 248 4.15 -22.55 -5.24
N ASN A 249 4.06 -21.56 -4.36
CA ASN A 249 4.29 -20.13 -4.68
C ASN A 249 5.69 -19.62 -4.26
N ALA A 250 6.53 -20.51 -3.75
CA ALA A 250 7.72 -20.18 -2.97
C ALA A 250 8.92 -19.65 -3.76
N ALA A 251 9.21 -20.21 -4.94
CA ALA A 251 10.51 -20.03 -5.57
C ALA A 251 10.83 -18.59 -6.03
N SER A 252 9.83 -17.73 -6.24
CA SER A 252 10.07 -16.34 -6.72
C SER A 252 10.05 -15.27 -5.61
N MET A 253 9.46 -15.56 -4.45
CA MET A 253 9.27 -14.56 -3.38
C MET A 253 10.12 -14.83 -2.12
N ILE A 254 10.55 -16.07 -1.88
CA ILE A 254 11.46 -16.38 -0.76
C ILE A 254 12.84 -15.73 -0.97
N ASP A 255 13.34 -15.72 -2.21
CA ASP A 255 14.55 -14.97 -2.58
C ASP A 255 14.39 -13.45 -2.37
N ILE A 256 13.21 -12.89 -2.63
CA ILE A 256 12.92 -11.47 -2.41
C ILE A 256 12.82 -11.15 -0.91
N ALA A 257 12.22 -12.03 -0.12
CA ALA A 257 12.09 -11.87 1.33
C ALA A 257 13.45 -11.93 2.02
N HIS A 258 14.31 -12.89 1.66
CA HIS A 258 15.66 -12.98 2.21
C HIS A 258 16.56 -11.81 1.78
N THR A 259 16.55 -11.44 0.49
CA THR A 259 17.39 -10.33 -0.01
C THR A 259 16.99 -8.97 0.58
N ARG A 260 15.70 -8.75 0.87
CA ARG A 260 15.21 -7.45 1.38
C ARG A 260 15.19 -7.31 2.89
N LEU A 261 15.35 -8.41 3.64
CA LEU A 261 15.52 -8.38 5.10
C LEU A 261 16.99 -8.22 5.50
N SER A 262 17.95 -8.63 4.66
CA SER A 262 19.39 -8.39 4.87
C SER A 262 19.83 -6.93 4.64
N ASP A 263 19.01 -6.14 3.94
CA ASP A 263 19.27 -4.73 3.64
C ASP A 263 18.64 -3.75 4.66
N CYS A 264 18.05 -4.26 5.75
CA CYS A 264 17.47 -3.49 6.86
C CYS A 264 18.29 -3.66 8.14
#